data_AF-A0A2P5DQS9-F1
#
_entry.id   AF-A0A2P5DQS9-F1
#
_cell.length_a   1.000
_cell.length_b   1.000
_cell.length_c   1.000
_cell.angle_alpha   90.00
_cell.angle_beta   90.00
_cell.angle_gamma   90.00
#
_symmetry.space_group_name_H-M   'P 1'
#
loop_
_entity.id
_entity.type
_entity.pdbx_description
1 polymer ?
#
loop_
_entity_poly.entity_id
_entity_poly.type
_entity_poly.pdbx_seq_one_letter_code
_entity_poly.pdbx_strand_id
1 'polypeptide(L)'
;MIRPVRVSVSCFSSNGQSQITSKFLNFAKKAELFDWMVGIRRKMRENPELGYEEADTSKLIRAELDKLGIPYKYPLASTCVTGFVGTGKPPFVAIRADMDAPSMQEMVEWEHKSKVPGKMHACGHDAYAAMLSWCHQDPQRI
;
A
#
# COMPACT_ATOMS: atom_id res chain seq x y z
N MET A 1 -25.92 27.02 7.29
CA MET A 1 -25.33 28.08 6.44
C MET A 1 -23.87 27.71 6.18
N ILE A 2 -23.58 26.98 5.11
CA ILE A 2 -22.23 26.48 4.80
C ILE A 2 -21.54 27.53 3.94
N ARG A 3 -20.46 28.14 4.45
CA ARG A 3 -19.64 29.08 3.67
C ARG A 3 -18.64 28.29 2.82
N PRO A 4 -18.53 28.58 1.50
CA PRO A 4 -17.53 27.94 0.67
C PRO A 4 -16.13 28.43 1.05
N VAL A 5 -15.21 27.50 1.30
CA VAL A 5 -13.79 27.79 1.45
C VAL A 5 -13.22 28.05 0.06
N ARG A 6 -12.77 29.28 -0.19
CA ARG A 6 -12.05 29.65 -1.41
C ARG A 6 -10.64 29.06 -1.32
N VAL A 7 -10.37 27.99 -2.07
CA VAL A 7 -9.00 27.50 -2.27
C VAL A 7 -8.34 28.40 -3.31
N SER A 8 -7.38 29.22 -2.89
CA SER A 8 -6.51 29.94 -3.82
C SER A 8 -5.55 28.93 -4.43
N VAL A 9 -5.81 28.53 -5.68
CA VAL A 9 -4.85 27.76 -6.47
C VAL A 9 -3.75 28.73 -6.92
N SER A 10 -2.70 28.85 -6.12
CA SER A 10 -1.49 29.55 -6.55
C SER A 10 -0.76 28.66 -7.56
N CYS A 11 -0.93 29.00 -8.84
CA CYS A 11 -0.03 28.75 -9.98
C CYS A 11 0.93 27.55 -9.84
N PHE A 12 0.49 26.36 -10.24
CA PHE A 12 1.41 25.27 -10.56
C PHE A 12 2.06 25.55 -11.92
N SER A 13 3.34 25.94 -11.92
CA SER A 13 4.15 25.98 -13.14
C SER A 13 4.34 24.56 -13.65
N SER A 14 4.01 24.31 -14.92
CA SER A 14 4.05 22.99 -15.59
C SER A 14 5.42 22.30 -15.54
N ASN A 15 6.50 23.07 -15.41
CA ASN A 15 7.87 22.54 -15.32
C ASN A 15 8.20 21.92 -13.95
N GLY A 16 7.49 22.28 -12.88
CA GLY A 16 7.72 21.72 -11.53
C GLY A 16 7.07 20.35 -11.33
N GLN A 17 5.90 20.12 -11.94
CA GLN A 17 5.18 18.85 -11.84
C GLN A 17 5.92 17.69 -12.52
N SER A 18 6.47 17.90 -13.73
CA SER A 18 7.18 16.84 -14.46
C SER A 18 8.45 16.37 -13.73
N GLN A 19 9.14 17.28 -13.05
CA GLN A 19 10.34 16.95 -12.27
C GLN A 19 10.01 16.22 -10.97
N ILE A 20 8.93 16.58 -10.26
CA ILE A 20 8.47 15.85 -9.07
C ILE A 20 8.12 14.42 -9.43
N THR A 21 7.38 14.21 -10.51
CA THR A 21 6.98 12.87 -10.99
C THR A 21 8.19 12.02 -11.38
N SER A 22 9.17 12.62 -12.07
CA SER A 22 10.38 11.91 -12.50
C SER A 22 11.27 11.51 -11.32
N LYS A 23 11.46 12.40 -10.34
CA LYS A 23 12.22 12.11 -9.12
C LYS A 23 11.55 11.00 -8.30
N PHE A 24 10.24 11.10 -8.09
CA PHE A 24 9.48 10.07 -7.38
C PHE A 24 9.54 8.73 -8.10
N LEU A 25 9.38 8.70 -9.43
CA LEU A 25 9.46 7.46 -10.20
C LEU A 25 10.86 6.83 -10.13
N ASN A 26 11.92 7.63 -10.20
CA ASN A 26 13.28 7.12 -10.07
C ASN A 26 13.55 6.60 -8.65
N PHE A 27 12.98 7.27 -7.64
CA PHE A 27 13.05 6.82 -6.27
C PHE A 27 12.30 5.49 -6.08
N ALA A 28 11.09 5.38 -6.63
CA ALA A 28 10.27 4.18 -6.65
C ALA A 28 10.94 2.97 -7.34
N LYS A 29 11.89 3.24 -8.25
CA LYS A 29 12.66 2.23 -9.01
C LYS A 29 13.99 1.84 -8.36
N LYS A 30 14.36 2.42 -7.22
CA LYS A 30 15.58 2.00 -6.51
C LYS A 30 15.51 0.52 -6.19
N ALA A 31 16.61 -0.21 -6.41
CA ALA A 31 16.65 -1.67 -6.27
C ALA A 31 16.19 -2.14 -4.88
N GLU A 32 16.73 -1.53 -3.81
CA GLU A 32 16.35 -1.85 -2.42
C GLU A 32 14.84 -1.80 -2.17
N LEU A 33 14.21 -0.75 -2.68
CA LEU A 33 12.78 -0.58 -2.59
C LEU A 33 12.03 -1.60 -3.46
N PHE A 34 12.44 -1.72 -4.71
CA PHE A 34 11.81 -2.65 -5.63
C PHE A 34 11.84 -4.08 -5.06
N ASP A 35 12.97 -4.48 -4.50
CA ASP A 35 13.17 -5.78 -3.85
C ASP A 35 12.31 -5.92 -2.59
N TRP A 36 12.18 -4.87 -1.78
CA TRP A 36 11.26 -4.84 -0.65
C TRP A 36 9.80 -5.05 -1.10
N MET A 37 9.33 -4.32 -2.13
CA MET A 37 7.96 -4.46 -2.66
C MET A 37 7.72 -5.86 -3.22
N VAL A 38 8.68 -6.40 -3.96
CA VAL A 38 8.64 -7.77 -4.48
C VAL A 38 8.57 -8.79 -3.34
N GLY A 39 9.35 -8.58 -2.28
CA GLY A 39 9.35 -9.42 -1.09
C GLY A 39 8.00 -9.44 -0.37
N ILE A 40 7.38 -8.28 -0.15
CA ILE A 40 6.04 -8.20 0.47
C ILE A 40 4.99 -8.88 -0.40
N ARG A 41 4.97 -8.57 -1.71
CA ARG A 41 4.05 -9.19 -2.66
C ARG A 41 4.17 -10.71 -2.66
N ARG A 42 5.39 -11.25 -2.69
CA ARG A 42 5.64 -12.70 -2.67
C ARG A 42 5.13 -13.35 -1.38
N LYS A 43 5.37 -12.74 -0.22
CA LYS A 43 4.86 -13.22 1.07
C LYS A 43 3.34 -13.32 1.11
N MET A 44 2.65 -12.28 0.61
CA MET A 44 1.19 -12.27 0.51
C MET A 44 0.68 -13.31 -0.48
N ARG A 45 1.33 -13.42 -1.64
CA ARG A 45 0.94 -14.38 -2.67
C ARG A 45 1.09 -15.83 -2.26
N GLU A 46 2.14 -16.17 -1.53
CA GLU A 46 2.35 -17.51 -1.02
C GLU A 46 1.32 -17.91 0.03
N ASN A 47 0.70 -16.94 0.73
CA ASN A 47 -0.27 -17.16 1.81
C ASN A 47 -1.56 -16.34 1.60
N PRO A 48 -2.33 -16.60 0.52
CA PRO A 48 -3.53 -15.84 0.23
C PRO A 48 -4.64 -16.15 1.24
N GLU A 49 -5.30 -15.10 1.73
CA GLU A 49 -6.38 -15.17 2.73
C GLU A 49 -7.71 -14.68 2.12
N LEU A 50 -8.83 -15.21 2.59
CA LEU A 50 -10.16 -14.81 2.09
C LEU A 50 -10.60 -13.50 2.75
N GLY A 51 -11.64 -12.89 2.19
CA GLY A 51 -12.30 -11.73 2.77
C GLY A 51 -12.64 -11.92 4.25
N TYR A 52 -12.20 -10.98 5.10
CA TYR A 52 -12.34 -10.98 6.57
C TYR A 52 -11.50 -12.02 7.34
N GLU A 53 -10.71 -12.83 6.65
CA GLU A 53 -9.81 -13.83 7.24
C GLU A 53 -8.32 -13.44 7.08
N GLU A 54 -8.03 -12.20 6.67
CA GLU A 54 -6.69 -11.70 6.32
C GLU A 54 -5.82 -11.37 7.56
N ALA A 55 -5.76 -12.28 8.53
CA ALA A 55 -5.09 -12.07 9.80
C ALA A 55 -3.57 -11.94 9.64
N ASP A 56 -2.95 -12.81 8.82
CA ASP A 56 -1.51 -12.81 8.59
C ASP A 56 -1.09 -11.67 7.66
N THR A 57 -1.89 -11.37 6.64
CA THR A 57 -1.68 -10.23 5.75
C THR A 57 -1.79 -8.91 6.52
N SER A 58 -2.82 -8.76 7.35
CA SER A 58 -2.97 -7.59 8.23
C SER A 58 -1.79 -7.45 9.19
N LYS A 59 -1.31 -8.56 9.76
CA LYS A 59 -0.13 -8.58 10.64
C LYS A 59 1.14 -8.17 9.90
N LEU A 60 1.34 -8.65 8.67
CA LEU A 60 2.47 -8.27 7.82
C LEU A 60 2.48 -6.78 7.56
N ILE A 61 1.34 -6.21 7.16
CA ILE A 61 1.22 -4.77 6.88
C ILE A 61 1.49 -3.94 8.12
N ARG A 62 0.93 -4.30 9.28
CA ARG A 62 1.21 -3.60 10.55
C ARG A 62 2.69 -3.64 10.90
N ALA A 63 3.34 -4.79 10.74
CA ALA A 63 4.78 -4.91 11.01
C ALA A 63 5.63 -4.05 10.06
N GLU A 64 5.23 -3.90 8.80
CA GLU A 64 5.90 -2.97 7.89
C GLU A 64 5.63 -1.50 8.26
N LEU A 65 4.40 -1.13 8.63
CA LEU A 65 4.08 0.22 9.10
C LEU A 65 4.86 0.57 10.38
N ASP A 66 5.01 -0.39 11.31
CA ASP A 66 5.82 -0.23 12.52
C ASP A 66 7.29 0.06 12.18
N LYS A 67 7.88 -0.69 11.23
CA LYS A 67 9.26 -0.46 10.77
C LYS A 67 9.44 0.91 10.11
N LEU A 68 8.40 1.39 9.43
CA LEU A 68 8.36 2.70 8.79
C LEU A 68 8.06 3.84 9.78
N GLY A 69 7.71 3.53 11.03
CA GLY A 69 7.31 4.53 12.01
C GLY A 69 5.97 5.22 11.69
N ILE A 70 5.11 4.58 10.89
CA ILE A 70 3.82 5.14 10.48
C ILE A 70 2.77 4.78 11.54
N PRO A 71 2.14 5.76 12.21
CA PRO A 71 1.03 5.46 13.12
C PRO A 71 -0.17 4.92 12.35
N TYR A 72 -0.84 3.91 12.89
CA TYR A 72 -2.03 3.31 12.29
C TYR A 72 -3.12 2.99 13.31
N LYS A 73 -4.34 2.78 12.80
CA LYS A 73 -5.48 2.23 13.55
C LYS A 73 -5.76 0.80 13.12
N TYR A 74 -5.98 -0.07 14.09
CA TYR A 74 -6.36 -1.48 13.96
C TYR A 74 -6.98 -1.97 15.30
N PRO A 75 -7.96 -2.90 15.29
CA PRO A 75 -8.65 -3.43 14.13
C PRO A 75 -9.77 -2.52 13.62
N LEU A 76 -9.99 -2.51 12.31
CA LEU A 76 -11.17 -1.95 11.66
C LEU A 76 -11.78 -3.05 10.79
N ALA A 77 -13.10 -3.26 10.83
CA ALA A 77 -13.76 -4.35 10.09
C ALA A 77 -13.00 -5.70 10.19
N SER A 78 -12.59 -6.06 11.41
CA SER A 78 -11.74 -7.22 11.74
C SER A 78 -10.26 -7.08 11.33
N THR A 79 -9.95 -7.01 10.04
CA THR A 79 -8.59 -7.14 9.52
C THR A 79 -8.01 -5.85 8.93
N CYS A 80 -8.85 -4.85 8.65
CA CYS A 80 -8.41 -3.61 7.99
C CYS A 80 -7.49 -2.77 8.89
N VAL A 81 -6.56 -2.09 8.21
CA VAL A 81 -5.56 -1.19 8.80
C VAL A 81 -5.68 0.18 8.14
N THR A 82 -5.58 1.25 8.91
CA THR A 82 -5.51 2.63 8.37
C THR A 82 -4.27 3.32 8.90
N GLY A 83 -3.29 3.59 8.02
CA GLY A 83 -2.09 4.36 8.34
C GLY A 83 -2.28 5.87 8.12
N PHE A 84 -1.54 6.69 8.88
CA PHE A 84 -1.61 8.14 8.81
C PHE A 84 -0.23 8.72 8.51
N VAL A 85 -0.12 9.49 7.43
CA VAL A 85 1.11 10.17 7.01
C VAL A 85 0.80 11.66 6.81
N GLY A 86 1.65 12.53 7.37
CA GLY A 86 1.54 13.98 7.23
C GLY A 86 1.34 14.71 8.57
N THR A 87 0.77 15.91 8.52
CA THR A 87 0.69 16.84 9.67
C THR A 87 -0.40 16.51 10.70
N GLY A 88 -1.29 15.56 10.40
CA GLY A 88 -2.47 15.26 11.21
C GLY A 88 -3.57 16.34 11.15
N LYS A 89 -3.45 17.33 10.24
CA LYS A 89 -4.40 18.44 10.07
C LYS A 89 -4.97 18.44 8.64
N PRO A 90 -6.19 18.96 8.41
CA PRO A 90 -6.79 19.02 7.08
C PRO A 90 -5.96 19.88 6.11
N PRO A 91 -6.08 19.64 4.79
CA PRO A 91 -6.94 18.65 4.13
C PRO A 91 -6.42 17.21 4.22
N PHE A 92 -7.33 16.24 4.20
CA PHE A 92 -7.01 14.81 4.19
C PHE A 92 -7.28 14.21 2.81
N VAL A 93 -6.37 13.35 2.34
CA VAL A 93 -6.52 12.49 1.16
C VAL A 93 -6.31 11.06 1.60
N ALA A 94 -7.14 10.15 1.08
CA ALA A 94 -7.02 8.71 1.33
C ALA A 94 -6.66 7.97 0.04
N ILE A 95 -5.79 6.97 0.17
CA ILE A 95 -5.48 5.98 -0.86
C ILE A 95 -5.80 4.61 -0.25
N ARG A 96 -6.39 3.71 -1.04
CA ARG A 96 -6.94 2.44 -0.57
C ARG A 96 -6.46 1.29 -1.45
N ALA A 97 -6.13 0.17 -0.81
CA ALA A 97 -5.80 -1.09 -1.47
C ALA A 97 -6.54 -2.22 -0.75
N ASP A 98 -7.03 -3.18 -1.54
CA ASP A 98 -7.61 -4.42 -1.04
C ASP A 98 -6.53 -5.46 -0.78
N MET A 99 -6.80 -6.39 0.14
CA MET A 99 -5.82 -7.35 0.67
C MET A 99 -6.28 -8.80 0.54
N ASP A 100 -7.54 -9.04 0.18
CA ASP A 100 -8.15 -10.37 0.12
C ASP A 100 -7.84 -11.13 -1.17
N ALA A 101 -8.00 -12.44 -1.12
CA ALA A 101 -7.89 -13.34 -2.26
C ALA A 101 -9.22 -14.11 -2.46
N PRO A 102 -9.63 -14.39 -3.71
CA PRO A 102 -10.73 -15.30 -3.98
C PRO A 102 -10.38 -16.76 -3.68
N SER A 103 -11.42 -17.57 -3.44
CA SER A 103 -11.33 -19.04 -3.37
C SER A 103 -11.14 -19.62 -4.77
N MET A 104 -9.89 -19.67 -5.24
CA MET A 104 -9.50 -20.20 -6.53
C MET A 104 -8.14 -20.92 -6.43
N GLN A 105 -8.02 -22.07 -7.08
CA GLN A 105 -6.75 -22.79 -7.14
C GLN A 105 -5.77 -22.11 -8.11
N GLU A 106 -4.55 -21.82 -7.63
CA GLU A 106 -3.49 -21.36 -8.51
C GLU A 106 -2.98 -22.51 -9.40
N MET A 107 -3.02 -22.29 -10.71
CA MET A 107 -2.56 -23.24 -11.74
C MET A 107 -1.20 -22.87 -12.32
N VAL A 108 -0.67 -21.70 -11.95
CA VAL A 108 0.66 -21.25 -12.40
C VAL A 108 1.72 -21.98 -11.59
N GLU A 109 2.63 -22.68 -12.26
CA GLU A 109 3.76 -23.36 -11.63
C GLU A 109 5.00 -22.47 -11.64
N TRP A 110 5.40 -21.99 -10.47
CA TRP A 110 6.56 -21.13 -10.27
C TRP A 110 6.92 -21.03 -8.77
N GLU A 111 8.05 -20.41 -8.44
CA GLU A 111 8.64 -20.42 -7.10
C GLU A 111 7.75 -19.84 -5.98
N HIS A 112 6.98 -18.79 -6.27
CA HIS A 112 6.15 -18.09 -5.26
C HIS A 112 4.65 -18.31 -5.47
N LYS A 113 4.28 -19.48 -6.00
CA LYS A 113 2.91 -19.95 -6.07
C LYS A 113 2.29 -19.98 -4.67
N SER A 114 0.98 -19.77 -4.58
CA SER A 114 0.18 -20.02 -3.39
C SER A 114 0.50 -21.39 -2.79
N LYS A 115 0.84 -21.39 -1.50
CA LYS A 115 1.05 -22.58 -0.68
C LYS A 115 -0.25 -23.05 -0.03
N VAL A 116 -1.35 -22.29 -0.20
CA VAL A 116 -2.66 -22.58 0.38
C VAL A 116 -3.58 -23.16 -0.70
N PRO A 117 -3.94 -24.45 -0.62
CA PRO A 117 -4.82 -25.08 -1.60
C PRO A 117 -6.15 -24.34 -1.75
N GLY A 118 -6.60 -24.16 -2.99
CA GLY A 118 -7.88 -23.51 -3.29
C GLY A 118 -7.93 -21.98 -3.04
N LYS A 119 -6.81 -21.33 -2.74
CA LYS A 119 -6.73 -19.86 -2.58
C LYS A 119 -5.64 -19.27 -3.49
N MET A 120 -5.91 -18.13 -4.11
CA MET A 120 -4.99 -17.45 -5.04
C MET A 120 -5.31 -15.95 -5.13
N HIS A 121 -4.29 -15.09 -5.12
CA HIS A 121 -4.44 -13.67 -5.50
C HIS A 121 -4.62 -13.50 -7.01
N ALA A 122 -5.76 -13.94 -7.55
CA ALA A 122 -6.07 -13.83 -8.98
C ALA A 122 -6.32 -12.39 -9.46
N CYS A 123 -6.71 -11.49 -8.55
CA CYS A 123 -7.04 -10.09 -8.85
C CYS A 123 -5.87 -9.11 -8.58
N GLY A 124 -4.71 -9.59 -8.12
CA GLY A 124 -3.54 -8.74 -7.89
C GLY A 124 -3.60 -7.88 -6.61
N HIS A 125 -4.48 -8.20 -5.65
CA HIS A 125 -4.59 -7.48 -4.38
C HIS A 125 -3.27 -7.51 -3.57
N ASP A 126 -2.49 -8.59 -3.69
CA ASP A 126 -1.12 -8.69 -3.20
C ASP A 126 -0.21 -7.56 -3.71
N ALA A 127 -0.33 -7.21 -5.00
CA ALA A 127 0.44 -6.12 -5.59
C ALA A 127 -0.05 -4.74 -5.13
N TYR A 128 -1.37 -4.53 -5.04
CA TYR A 128 -1.94 -3.26 -4.57
C TYR A 128 -1.53 -2.94 -3.13
N ALA A 129 -1.62 -3.94 -2.25
CA ALA A 129 -1.23 -3.79 -0.84
C ALA A 129 0.28 -3.52 -0.70
N ALA A 130 1.13 -4.24 -1.46
CA ALA A 130 2.57 -4.02 -1.44
C ALA A 130 2.95 -2.61 -1.91
N MET A 131 2.33 -2.13 -3.00
CA MET A 131 2.56 -0.76 -3.51
C MET A 131 2.12 0.32 -2.52
N LEU A 132 0.95 0.14 -1.89
CA LEU A 132 0.41 1.14 -0.97
C LEU A 132 1.21 1.23 0.34
N SER A 133 1.62 0.09 0.89
CA SER A 133 2.30 0.01 2.20
C SER A 133 3.62 0.76 2.22
N TRP A 134 4.22 1.04 1.05
CA TRP A 134 5.53 1.67 0.96
C TRP A 134 5.53 3.21 1.05
N CYS A 135 4.40 3.89 0.79
CA CYS A 135 4.34 5.31 0.34
C CYS A 135 5.03 6.39 1.23
N HIS A 136 5.71 6.02 2.31
CA HIS A 136 6.32 6.91 3.28
C HIS A 136 7.86 7.06 3.21
N GLN A 137 8.63 6.17 2.56
CA GLN A 137 10.11 6.23 2.66
C GLN A 137 10.77 7.36 1.84
N ASP A 138 10.30 8.61 1.84
CA ASP A 138 11.13 9.73 1.35
C ASP A 138 11.89 10.38 2.52
N PRO A 139 13.16 10.01 2.77
CA PRO A 139 13.98 10.62 3.84
C PRO A 139 14.27 12.12 3.62
N GLN A 140 13.89 12.73 2.49
CA GLN A 140 14.15 14.16 2.23
C GLN A 140 13.00 15.10 2.62
N ARG A 141 11.96 14.65 3.33
CA ARG A 141 10.77 15.46 3.58
C ARG A 141 10.16 15.43 4.99
N ILE A 142 11.00 15.30 6.01
CA ILE A 142 10.71 15.76 7.38
C ILE A 142 11.66 16.90 7.72
#